data_AF-A0AAD5XDH8-F1
#
_entry.id   AF-A0AAD5XDH8-F1
#
_cell.length_a   1.000
_cell.length_b   1.000
_cell.length_c   1.000
_cell.angle_alpha   90.00
_cell.angle_beta   90.00
_cell.angle_gamma   90.00
#
_symmetry.space_group_name_H-M   'P 1'
#
loop_
_entity.id
_entity.type
_entity.pdbx_description
1 polymer ?
#
loop_
_entity_poly.entity_id
_entity_poly.type
_entity_poly.pdbx_seq_one_letter_code
_entity_poly.pdbx_strand_id
1 'polypeptide(L)'
;MKEASGVVVLALLNGSLLYGMFAYVATALAYIKLRIFMPYVKRPFDAGYYVGITCALFLIGCCLTAMVQMFSTVAFRETLYVCLGKIALQFSEFVFYRRYHMVETPEEQFIHAELNMNAMDIAKSKGELADASKYSLSIRDTGKSHPKLSQIRLPRE
;
A
#
# COMPACT_ATOMS: atom_id res chain seq x y z
N MET A 1 -39.28 -17.07 6.88
CA MET A 1 -38.31 -16.39 5.96
C MET A 1 -37.67 -15.11 6.54
N LYS A 2 -38.33 -14.34 7.42
CA LYS A 2 -37.75 -13.10 8.01
C LYS A 2 -36.55 -13.34 8.95
N GLU A 3 -36.53 -14.42 9.72
CA GLU A 3 -35.45 -14.68 10.68
C GLU A 3 -34.13 -15.10 10.00
N ALA A 4 -34.21 -15.84 8.89
CA ALA A 4 -33.03 -16.28 8.15
C ALA A 4 -32.26 -15.10 7.51
N SER A 5 -32.94 -14.03 7.08
CA SER A 5 -32.25 -12.88 6.49
C SER A 5 -31.45 -12.08 7.52
N GLY A 6 -31.94 -12.00 8.77
CA GLY A 6 -31.24 -11.31 9.86
C GLY A 6 -29.91 -11.97 10.22
N VAL A 7 -29.89 -13.31 10.26
CA VAL A 7 -28.68 -14.08 10.58
C VAL A 7 -27.62 -13.92 9.50
N VAL A 8 -28.00 -13.95 8.22
CA VAL A 8 -27.06 -13.78 7.10
C VAL A 8 -26.43 -12.39 7.09
N VAL A 9 -27.23 -11.33 7.27
CA VAL A 9 -26.71 -9.95 7.31
C VAL A 9 -25.74 -9.78 8.48
N LEU A 10 -26.08 -10.31 9.65
CA LEU A 10 -25.22 -10.22 10.83
C LEU A 10 -23.90 -11.00 10.64
N ALA A 11 -23.95 -12.16 9.99
CA ALA A 11 -22.75 -12.92 9.63
C ALA A 11 -21.86 -12.18 8.63
N LEU A 12 -22.45 -11.57 7.59
CA LEU A 12 -21.71 -10.76 6.62
C LEU A 12 -21.08 -9.51 7.23
N LEU A 13 -21.81 -8.85 8.14
CA LEU A 13 -21.33 -7.69 8.88
C LEU A 13 -20.14 -8.05 9.78
N ASN A 14 -20.22 -9.15 10.52
CA ASN A 14 -19.11 -9.63 11.35
C ASN A 14 -17.91 -10.05 10.49
N GLY A 15 -18.17 -10.65 9.33
CA GLY A 15 -17.14 -10.97 8.35
C GLY A 15 -16.39 -9.72 7.87
N SER A 16 -17.09 -8.68 7.42
CA SER A 16 -16.46 -7.43 6.95
C SER A 16 -15.72 -6.67 8.06
N LEU A 17 -16.29 -6.66 9.27
CA LEU A 17 -15.65 -6.08 10.45
C LEU A 17 -14.31 -6.76 10.75
N LEU A 18 -14.20 -8.08 10.60
CA LEU A 18 -12.94 -8.79 10.80
C LEU A 18 -11.83 -8.25 9.88
N TYR A 19 -12.12 -8.03 8.59
CA TYR A 19 -11.17 -7.41 7.65
C TYR A 19 -10.77 -6.00 8.10
N GLY A 20 -11.77 -5.20 8.52
CA GLY A 20 -11.54 -3.87 9.05
C GLY A 20 -10.59 -3.87 10.25
N MET A 21 -10.78 -4.79 11.20
CA MET A 21 -9.92 -4.90 12.38
C MET A 21 -8.47 -5.21 12.02
N PHE A 22 -8.22 -6.14 11.09
CA PHE A 22 -6.86 -6.40 10.60
C PHE A 22 -6.24 -5.17 9.93
N ALA A 23 -7.01 -4.45 9.10
CA ALA A 23 -6.54 -3.23 8.46
C ALA A 23 -6.21 -2.13 9.48
N TYR A 24 -7.04 -1.93 10.51
CA TYR A 24 -6.78 -0.95 11.57
C TYR A 24 -5.54 -1.30 12.39
N VAL A 25 -5.36 -2.56 12.76
CA VAL A 25 -4.15 -3.01 13.46
C VAL A 25 -2.90 -2.80 12.60
N ALA A 26 -2.93 -3.19 11.32
CA ALA A 26 -1.82 -2.98 10.41
C ALA A 26 -1.48 -1.49 10.23
N THR A 27 -2.50 -0.63 10.13
CA THR A 27 -2.34 0.82 10.00
C THR A 27 -1.74 1.43 11.28
N ALA A 28 -2.20 1.00 12.46
CA ALA A 28 -1.64 1.44 13.74
C ALA A 28 -0.17 1.03 13.90
N LEU A 29 0.18 -0.20 13.51
CA LEU A 29 1.57 -0.67 13.52
C LEU A 29 2.43 0.11 12.52
N ALA A 30 1.91 0.40 11.32
CA ALA A 30 2.60 1.23 10.33
C ALA A 30 2.84 2.65 10.86
N TYR A 31 1.86 3.24 11.56
CA TYR A 31 2.01 4.55 12.21
C TYR A 31 3.12 4.56 13.26
N ILE A 32 3.15 3.55 14.14
CA ILE A 32 4.20 3.38 15.15
C ILE A 32 5.57 3.21 14.47
N LYS A 33 5.66 2.36 13.46
CA LYS A 33 6.88 2.17 12.67
C LYS A 33 7.34 3.48 12.03
N LEU A 34 6.45 4.24 11.40
CA LEU A 34 6.78 5.52 10.78
C LEU A 34 7.32 6.51 11.81
N ARG A 35 6.75 6.55 13.03
CA ARG A 35 7.22 7.40 14.12
C ARG A 35 8.62 7.05 14.61
N ILE A 36 8.95 5.75 14.66
CA ILE A 36 10.24 5.27 15.13
C ILE A 36 11.33 5.43 14.06
N PHE A 37 11.05 5.04 12.81
CA PHE A 37 12.05 5.00 11.74
C PHE A 37 12.22 6.33 10.99
N MET A 38 11.19 7.17 10.96
CA MET A 38 11.22 8.45 10.24
C MET A 38 10.73 9.60 11.14
N PRO A 39 11.44 9.92 12.24
CA PRO A 39 11.02 10.95 13.18
C PRO A 39 11.17 12.38 12.60
N TYR A 40 12.07 12.57 11.63
CA TYR A 40 12.39 13.88 11.05
C TYR A 40 11.43 14.34 9.94
N VAL A 41 10.53 13.47 9.49
CA VAL A 41 9.56 13.80 8.43
C VAL A 41 8.50 14.73 9.01
N LYS A 42 8.41 15.96 8.48
CA LYS A 42 7.41 16.96 8.88
C LYS A 42 6.02 16.46 8.50
N ARG A 43 5.16 16.26 9.50
CA ARG A 43 3.78 15.78 9.30
C ARG A 43 2.80 16.96 9.32
N PRO A 44 1.85 17.05 8.38
CA PRO A 44 0.87 18.14 8.36
C PRO A 44 -0.07 18.09 9.58
N PHE A 45 -0.35 16.89 10.08
CA PHE A 45 -1.11 16.65 11.30
C PHE A 45 -0.23 15.90 12.30
N ASP A 46 0.10 16.54 13.42
CA ASP A 46 0.90 15.94 14.49
C ASP A 46 0.15 16.05 15.82
N ALA A 47 -0.29 14.91 16.35
CA ALA A 47 -0.94 14.81 17.66
C ALA A 47 0.07 14.73 18.84
N GLY A 48 1.37 14.88 18.57
CA GLY A 48 2.46 14.63 19.52
C GLY A 48 2.98 13.20 19.47
N TYR A 49 4.26 13.00 19.84
CA TYR A 49 4.92 11.70 19.80
C TYR A 49 4.26 10.69 20.77
N TYR A 50 4.18 11.05 22.06
CA TYR A 50 3.65 10.16 23.10
C TYR A 50 2.16 9.89 22.93
N VAL A 51 1.37 10.94 22.69
CA VAL A 51 -0.10 10.83 22.51
C VAL A 51 -0.45 10.02 21.27
N GLY A 52 0.30 10.20 20.18
CA GLY A 52 0.10 9.42 18.96
C GLY A 52 0.36 7.93 19.18
N ILE A 53 1.45 7.58 19.88
CA ILE A 53 1.79 6.18 20.16
C ILE A 53 0.77 5.55 21.11
N THR A 54 0.37 6.25 22.19
CA THR A 54 -0.62 5.70 23.13
C THR A 54 -1.99 5.51 22.47
N CYS A 55 -2.41 6.43 21.61
CA CYS A 55 -3.64 6.28 20.83
C CYS A 55 -3.58 5.07 19.87
N ALA A 56 -2.45 4.88 19.19
CA ALA A 56 -2.24 3.72 18.33
C ALA A 56 -2.27 2.40 19.13
N LEU A 57 -1.64 2.35 20.30
CA LEU A 57 -1.68 1.19 21.19
C LEU A 57 -3.09 0.92 21.73
N PHE A 58 -3.82 1.97 22.08
CA PHE A 58 -5.21 1.87 22.52
C PHE A 58 -6.11 1.29 21.41
N LEU A 59 -5.97 1.79 20.17
CA LEU A 59 -6.69 1.27 19.01
C LEU A 59 -6.39 -0.23 18.80
N ILE A 60 -5.12 -0.63 18.85
CA ILE A 60 -4.73 -2.04 18.76
C ILE A 60 -5.42 -2.86 19.86
N GLY A 61 -5.40 -2.37 21.10
CA GLY A 61 -6.09 -3.00 22.22
C GLY A 61 -7.59 -3.19 21.97
N CYS A 62 -8.28 -2.15 21.52
CA CYS A 62 -9.71 -2.21 21.16
C CYS A 62 -10.01 -3.19 20.02
N CYS A 63 -9.17 -3.21 18.98
CA CYS A 63 -9.33 -4.16 17.88
C CYS A 63 -9.15 -5.61 18.35
N LEU A 64 -8.14 -5.87 19.20
CA LEU A 64 -7.89 -7.21 19.74
C LEU A 64 -9.03 -7.68 20.64
N THR A 65 -9.55 -6.83 21.53
CA THR A 65 -10.68 -7.20 22.39
C THR A 65 -11.95 -7.45 21.58
N ALA A 66 -12.22 -6.62 20.56
CA ALA A 66 -13.35 -6.83 19.64
C ALA A 66 -13.23 -8.14 18.87
N MET A 67 -12.03 -8.48 18.36
CA MET A 67 -11.79 -9.77 17.71
C MET A 67 -12.07 -10.95 18.65
N VAL A 68 -11.57 -10.90 19.89
CA VAL A 68 -11.82 -11.96 20.89
C VAL A 68 -13.32 -12.13 21.18
N GLN A 69 -14.07 -11.02 21.27
CA GLN A 69 -15.52 -11.09 21.46
C GLN A 69 -16.23 -11.73 20.25
N MET A 70 -15.78 -11.44 19.03
CA MET A 70 -16.33 -12.07 17.83
C MET A 70 -16.14 -13.59 17.84
N PHE A 71 -14.95 -14.09 18.20
CA PHE A 71 -14.69 -15.53 18.30
C PHE A 71 -15.37 -16.21 19.49
N SER A 72 -15.72 -15.45 20.53
CA SER A 72 -16.46 -15.99 21.69
C SER A 72 -17.87 -16.43 21.33
N THR A 73 -18.49 -15.83 20.31
CA THR A 73 -19.87 -16.14 19.91
C THR A 73 -19.93 -17.36 19.00
N VAL A 74 -20.47 -18.48 19.50
CA VAL A 74 -20.51 -19.78 18.80
C VAL A 74 -21.17 -19.69 17.42
N ALA A 75 -22.23 -18.88 17.29
CA ALA A 75 -22.99 -18.72 16.05
C ALA A 75 -22.16 -18.21 14.85
N PHE A 76 -21.06 -17.49 15.09
CA PHE A 76 -20.25 -16.89 14.02
C PHE A 76 -18.91 -17.57 13.79
N ARG A 77 -18.55 -18.59 14.58
CA ARG A 77 -17.22 -19.23 14.51
C ARG A 77 -16.93 -19.82 13.14
N GLU A 78 -17.88 -20.57 12.57
CA GLU A 78 -17.75 -21.16 11.24
C GLU A 78 -17.53 -20.09 10.16
N THR A 79 -18.32 -19.02 10.20
CA THR A 79 -18.20 -17.91 9.25
C THR A 79 -16.88 -17.15 9.39
N LEU A 80 -16.36 -17.02 10.61
CA LEU A 80 -15.08 -16.38 10.88
C LEU A 80 -13.91 -17.22 10.37
N TYR A 81 -13.96 -18.56 10.50
CA TYR A 81 -12.93 -19.43 9.93
C TYR A 81 -12.88 -19.35 8.41
N VAL A 82 -14.03 -19.29 7.73
CA VAL A 82 -14.08 -19.08 6.28
C VAL A 82 -13.48 -17.71 5.90
N CYS A 83 -13.76 -16.66 6.67
CA CYS A 83 -13.17 -15.34 6.43
C CYS A 83 -11.65 -15.34 6.64
N LEU A 84 -11.16 -15.99 7.70
CA LEU A 84 -9.73 -16.19 7.95
C LEU A 84 -9.05 -16.95 6.81
N GLY A 85 -9.69 -18.01 6.31
CA GLY A 85 -9.21 -18.77 5.16
C GLY A 85 -9.07 -17.91 3.90
N LYS A 86 -10.05 -17.04 3.62
CA LYS A 86 -9.96 -16.08 2.52
C LYS A 86 -8.83 -15.07 2.69
N ILE A 87 -8.65 -14.52 3.89
CA ILE A 87 -7.54 -13.60 4.19
C ILE A 87 -6.21 -14.31 3.96
N ALA A 88 -6.05 -15.54 4.45
CA ALA A 88 -4.83 -16.33 4.27
C ALA A 88 -4.55 -16.60 2.78
N LEU A 89 -5.58 -16.92 1.99
CA LEU A 89 -5.45 -17.13 0.55
C LEU A 89 -5.03 -15.84 -0.17
N GLN A 90 -5.67 -14.71 0.12
CA GLN A 90 -5.30 -13.41 -0.46
C GLN A 90 -3.87 -12.99 -0.07
N PHE A 91 -3.50 -13.23 1.19
CA PHE A 91 -2.15 -12.98 1.68
C PHE A 91 -1.12 -13.87 0.99
N SER A 92 -1.44 -15.15 0.76
CA SER A 92 -0.56 -16.06 0.04
C SER A 92 -0.32 -15.61 -1.41
N GLU A 93 -1.37 -15.21 -2.13
CA GLU A 93 -1.25 -14.64 -3.49
C GLU A 93 -0.35 -13.40 -3.48
N PHE A 94 -0.54 -12.53 -2.48
CA PHE A 94 0.28 -11.33 -2.35
C PHE A 94 1.77 -11.66 -2.13
N VAL A 95 2.06 -12.62 -1.24
CA VAL A 95 3.43 -13.01 -0.89
C VAL A 95 4.13 -13.71 -2.05
N PHE A 96 3.47 -14.63 -2.74
CA PHE A 96 4.09 -15.45 -3.78
C PHE A 96 4.09 -14.82 -5.17
N TYR A 97 3.05 -14.08 -5.53
CA TYR A 97 2.91 -13.52 -6.87
C TYR A 97 3.20 -12.02 -6.89
N ARG A 98 2.44 -11.23 -6.12
CA ARG A 98 2.50 -9.76 -6.20
C ARG A 98 3.79 -9.18 -5.66
N ARG A 99 4.44 -9.82 -4.69
CA ARG A 99 5.73 -9.35 -4.16
C ARG A 99 6.83 -9.31 -5.24
N TYR A 100 6.77 -10.19 -6.23
CA TYR A 100 7.74 -10.25 -7.33
C TYR A 100 7.27 -9.56 -8.61
N HIS A 101 5.98 -9.21 -8.69
CA HIS A 101 5.37 -8.51 -9.83
C HIS A 101 4.67 -7.22 -9.37
N MET A 102 5.40 -6.34 -8.68
CA MET A 102 4.92 -4.98 -8.45
C MET A 102 5.09 -4.20 -9.75
N VAL A 103 3.99 -4.03 -10.47
CA VAL A 103 3.94 -3.15 -11.64
C VAL A 103 4.05 -1.72 -11.12
N GLU A 104 5.11 -1.02 -11.52
CA GLU A 104 5.29 0.40 -11.22
C GLU A 104 4.04 1.18 -11.65
N THR A 105 3.57 2.07 -10.78
CA THR A 105 2.46 2.94 -11.15
C THR A 105 2.90 3.86 -12.31
N PRO A 106 2.01 4.22 -13.24
CA PRO A 106 2.39 5.12 -14.35
C PRO A 106 3.00 6.43 -13.84
N GLU A 107 2.60 6.91 -12.65
CA GLU A 107 3.19 8.09 -12.02
C GLU A 107 4.64 7.90 -11.58
N GLU A 108 4.99 6.72 -11.08
CA GLU A 108 6.36 6.37 -10.71
C GLU A 108 7.27 6.33 -11.95
N GLN A 109 6.75 5.83 -13.08
CA GLN A 109 7.45 5.86 -14.37
C GLN A 109 7.72 7.29 -14.85
N PHE A 110 6.77 8.22 -14.64
CA PHE A 110 6.97 9.63 -14.98
C PHE A 110 8.06 10.28 -14.09
N ILE A 111 8.05 10.00 -12.79
CA ILE A 111 9.06 10.51 -11.85
C ILE A 111 10.46 9.99 -12.22
N HIS A 112 10.58 8.70 -12.55
CA HIS A 112 11.84 8.13 -13.01
C HIS A 112 12.31 8.72 -14.35
N ALA A 113 11.40 8.98 -15.28
CA ALA A 113 11.73 9.63 -16.55
C ALA A 113 12.23 11.07 -16.33
N GLU A 114 11.56 11.86 -15.49
CA GLU A 114 11.94 13.24 -15.20
C GLU A 114 13.27 13.35 -14.44
N LEU A 115 13.48 12.50 -13.43
CA LEU A 115 14.76 12.39 -12.72
C LEU A 115 15.91 12.04 -13.67
N ASN A 116 15.69 11.11 -14.61
CA ASN A 116 16.69 10.71 -15.59
C ASN A 116 17.00 11.81 -16.62
N MET A 117 15.99 12.58 -17.07
CA MET A 117 16.22 13.72 -17.96
C MET A 117 17.00 14.84 -17.25
N ASN A 118 16.61 15.19 -16.02
CA ASN A 118 17.31 16.20 -15.23
C ASN A 118 18.76 15.80 -14.94
N ALA A 119 19.03 14.51 -14.70
CA ALA A 119 20.39 13.99 -14.54
C ALA A 119 21.22 14.11 -15.82
N MET A 120 20.63 13.83 -17.00
CA MET A 120 21.30 13.99 -18.29
C MET A 120 21.60 15.45 -18.62
N ASP A 121 20.68 16.38 -18.35
CA ASP A 121 20.89 17.80 -18.59
C ASP A 121 21.99 18.38 -17.69
N ILE A 122 22.07 17.93 -16.43
CA ILE A 122 23.17 18.30 -15.52
C ILE A 122 24.51 17.75 -16.00
N ALA A 123 24.56 16.48 -16.45
CA ALA A 123 25.78 15.88 -16.99
C ALA A 123 26.25 16.54 -18.30
N LYS A 124 25.30 16.96 -19.15
CA LYS A 124 25.55 17.71 -20.38
C LYS A 124 26.04 19.13 -20.11
N SER A 125 25.45 19.80 -19.13
CA SER A 125 25.85 21.12 -18.64
C SER A 125 27.28 21.12 -18.06
N LYS A 126 27.68 20.05 -17.36
CA LYS A 126 29.03 19.89 -16.80
C LYS A 126 30.10 19.42 -17.80
N GLY A 127 29.74 19.16 -19.06
CA GLY A 127 30.69 18.71 -20.08
C GLY A 127 31.19 17.27 -19.89
N GLU A 128 30.56 16.47 -19.02
CA GLU A 128 30.95 15.09 -18.69
C GLU A 128 30.34 14.05 -19.66
N LEU A 129 29.75 14.49 -20.79
CA LEU A 129 29.02 13.63 -21.73
C LEU A 129 29.89 12.60 -22.47
N ALA A 130 31.22 12.70 -22.39
CA ALA A 130 32.14 11.73 -22.99
C ALA A 130 32.18 10.38 -22.24
N ASP A 131 31.76 10.33 -20.97
CA ASP A 131 31.76 9.12 -20.14
C ASP A 131 30.32 8.59 -19.88
N ALA A 132 29.37 8.92 -20.77
CA ALA A 132 27.96 8.51 -20.68
C ALA A 132 27.74 6.98 -20.74
N SER A 133 28.79 6.19 -21.02
CA SER A 133 28.71 4.72 -20.94
C SER A 133 28.60 4.20 -19.50
N LYS A 134 29.01 4.99 -18.48
CA LYS A 134 28.87 4.60 -17.07
C LYS A 134 27.45 4.72 -16.54
N TYR A 135 26.62 5.56 -17.16
CA TYR A 135 25.22 5.76 -16.78
C TYR A 135 24.25 4.97 -17.67
N SER A 136 24.72 4.37 -18.78
CA SER A 136 23.94 3.44 -19.60
C SER A 136 23.91 2.04 -18.98
N LEU A 137 23.34 1.91 -17.78
CA LEU A 137 23.03 0.59 -17.22
C LEU A 137 21.68 0.12 -17.79
N SER A 138 21.80 -0.72 -18.83
CA SER A 138 20.86 -1.78 -19.20
C SER A 138 19.44 -1.37 -19.64
N ILE A 139 19.32 -0.72 -20.81
CA ILE A 139 18.17 -1.00 -21.70
C ILE A 139 18.48 -2.32 -22.41
N ARG A 140 18.16 -3.44 -21.78
CA ARG A 140 18.20 -4.76 -22.42
C ARG A 140 16.84 -5.01 -23.05
N ASP A 141 16.80 -4.88 -24.37
CA ASP A 141 15.84 -5.49 -25.31
C ASP A 141 14.46 -5.88 -24.76
N THR A 142 13.54 -4.93 -24.73
CA THR A 142 12.14 -5.25 -25.07
C THR A 142 11.79 -4.49 -26.33
N GLY A 143 12.00 -5.15 -27.47
CA GLY A 143 11.63 -4.65 -28.77
C GLY A 143 10.13 -4.33 -28.84
N LYS A 144 9.79 -3.07 -28.66
CA LYS A 144 8.57 -2.45 -29.16
C LYS A 144 8.92 -1.07 -29.68
N SER A 145 8.92 -0.97 -31.00
CA SER A 145 8.98 0.26 -31.77
C SER A 145 8.04 1.33 -31.20
N HIS A 146 8.62 2.48 -30.83
CA HIS A 146 7.88 3.70 -30.50
C HIS A 146 6.94 4.11 -31.65
N PRO A 147 5.67 4.47 -31.38
CA PRO A 147 4.99 5.46 -32.19
C PRO A 147 5.43 6.87 -31.76
N LYS A 148 5.70 7.70 -32.78
CA LYS A 148 6.24 9.06 -32.70
C LYS A 148 5.51 9.97 -31.69
N LEU A 149 6.26 10.54 -30.73
CA LEU A 149 5.87 11.74 -29.98
C LEU A 149 5.86 12.94 -30.94
N SER A 150 4.73 13.21 -31.60
CA SER A 150 4.55 14.48 -32.35
C SER A 150 3.18 15.14 -32.17
N GLN A 151 2.37 14.70 -31.21
CA GLN A 151 0.99 15.19 -31.03
C GLN A 151 0.56 15.17 -29.55
N ILE A 152 1.20 15.96 -28.68
CA ILE A 152 0.56 16.35 -27.41
C ILE A 152 0.72 17.85 -27.28
N ARG A 153 -0.28 18.58 -27.79
CA ARG A 153 -0.42 20.02 -27.67
C ARG A 153 -1.07 20.29 -26.31
N LEU A 154 -0.32 20.86 -25.36
CA LEU A 154 -0.84 21.32 -24.07
C LEU A 154 -1.95 22.37 -24.30
N PRO A 155 -3.08 22.32 -23.58
CA PRO A 155 -4.05 23.41 -23.58
C PRO A 155 -3.40 24.65 -22.95
N ARG A 156 -3.40 25.77 -23.69
CA ARG A 156 -3.19 27.09 -23.09
C ARG A 156 -4.45 27.45 -22.31
N GLU A 157 -4.24 28.07 -21.15
CA GLU A 157 -5.24 28.67 -20.27
C GLU A 157 -6.29 29.52 -21.01
#